data_AF-A0A7L0PNE7-F1
#
_entry.id   AF-A0A7L0PNE7-F1
#
_cell.length_a   1.000
_cell.length_b   1.000
_cell.length_c   1.000
_cell.angle_alpha   90.00
_cell.angle_beta   90.00
_cell.angle_gamma   90.00
#
_symmetry.space_group_name_H-M   'P 1'
#
loop_
_entity.id
_entity.type
_entity.pdbx_description
1 polymer ?
#
loop_
_entity_poly.entity_id
_entity_poly.type
_entity_poly.pdbx_seq_one_letter_code
_entity_poly.pdbx_strand_id
1 'polypeptide(L)' 'PSACRNLFGPVNHEELNRDLKKHRQEMEEACQRKWNFDFQNHKPLEGRYEWQ' A
#
# COMPACT_ATOMS: atom_id res chain seq x y z
N PRO A 1 28.52 -18.97 13.71
CA PRO A 1 27.44 -18.03 13.28
C PRO A 1 26.06 -18.57 13.67
N SER A 2 25.44 -18.03 14.75
CA SER A 2 24.17 -18.51 15.32
C SER A 2 22.95 -17.67 14.92
N ALA A 3 23.15 -16.56 14.18
CA ALA A 3 22.12 -15.55 13.92
C ALA A 3 21.25 -15.81 12.67
N CYS A 4 21.74 -16.53 11.66
CA CYS A 4 20.94 -16.85 10.46
C CYS A 4 20.02 -18.05 10.72
N ARG A 5 18.87 -17.81 11.36
CA ARG A 5 17.86 -18.83 11.57
C ARG A 5 16.46 -18.30 11.26
N ASN A 6 15.62 -19.18 10.72
CA ASN A 6 14.21 -18.89 10.56
C ASN A 6 13.53 -19.05 11.93
N LEU A 7 12.78 -18.03 12.36
CA LEU A 7 12.13 -17.99 13.66
C LEU A 7 10.71 -18.59 13.66
N PHE A 8 10.01 -18.56 12.52
CA PHE A 8 8.56 -18.84 12.43
C PHE A 8 8.17 -19.76 11.27
N GLY A 9 9.15 -20.42 10.65
CA GLY A 9 8.94 -21.33 9.52
C GLY A 9 8.90 -20.64 8.14
N PRO A 10 8.80 -21.43 7.06
CA PRO A 10 8.72 -20.92 5.70
C PRO A 10 7.40 -20.17 5.48
N VAL A 11 7.45 -19.13 4.66
CA VAL A 11 6.29 -18.32 4.29
C VAL A 11 5.86 -18.60 2.85
N ASN A 12 4.55 -18.54 2.58
CA ASN A 12 4.05 -18.55 1.21
C ASN A 12 4.26 -17.17 0.58
N HIS A 13 5.26 -17.05 -0.30
CA HIS A 13 5.63 -15.79 -0.93
C HIS A 13 4.55 -15.25 -1.89
N GLU A 14 3.73 -16.10 -2.50
CA GLU A 14 2.67 -15.65 -3.41
C GLU A 14 1.53 -15.01 -2.64
N GLU A 15 1.09 -15.66 -1.56
CA GLU A 15 0.05 -15.15 -0.66
C GLU A 15 0.50 -13.86 0.01
N LEU A 16 1.71 -13.84 0.58
CA LEU A 16 2.28 -12.64 1.20
C LEU A 16 2.35 -11.46 0.23
N ASN A 17 2.79 -11.69 -1.00
CA ASN A 17 2.83 -10.63 -2.01
C ASN A 17 1.43 -10.11 -2.35
N ARG A 18 0.43 -10.98 -2.43
CA ARG A 18 -0.96 -10.60 -2.69
C ARG A 18 -1.51 -9.75 -1.55
N ASP A 19 -1.28 -10.17 -0.31
CA ASP A 19 -1.76 -9.48 0.87
C ASP A 19 -1.10 -8.10 1.03
N LEU A 20 0.22 -8.02 0.83
CA LEU A 20 0.93 -6.75 0.86
C LEU A 20 0.45 -5.79 -0.23
N LYS A 21 0.22 -6.28 -1.46
CA LYS A 21 -0.32 -5.47 -2.56
C LYS A 21 -1.72 -4.95 -2.23
N LYS A 22 -2.58 -5.80 -1.69
CA LYS A 22 -3.95 -5.45 -1.30
C LYS A 22 -3.95 -4.36 -0.23
N HIS A 23 -3.21 -4.54 0.87
CA HIS A 23 -3.14 -3.55 1.94
C HIS A 23 -2.65 -2.20 1.42
N ARG A 24 -1.63 -2.20 0.56
CA ARG A 24 -1.12 -0.97 -0.05
C ARG A 24 -2.21 -0.28 -0.89
N GLN A 25 -2.90 -1.03 -1.76
CA GLN A 25 -3.97 -0.47 -2.60
C GLN A 25 -5.11 0.11 -1.74
N GLU A 26 -5.54 -0.59 -0.68
CA GLU A 26 -6.58 -0.11 0.22
C GLU A 26 -6.20 1.23 0.88
N MET A 27 -4.93 1.36 1.31
CA MET A 27 -4.40 2.62 1.85
C MET A 27 -4.38 3.73 0.80
N GLU A 28 -3.93 3.43 -0.42
CA GLU A 28 -3.91 4.39 -1.54
C GLU A 28 -5.32 4.86 -1.88
N GLU A 29 -6.28 3.96 -2.00
CA GLU A 29 -7.69 4.27 -2.28
C GLU A 29 -8.35 5.08 -1.15
N ALA A 30 -8.01 4.78 0.11
CA ALA A 30 -8.49 5.54 1.26
C ALA A 30 -7.92 6.97 1.24
N CYS A 31 -6.63 7.13 0.97
CA CYS A 31 -5.98 8.44 0.85
C CYS A 31 -6.53 9.23 -0.34
N GLN A 32 -6.63 8.61 -1.51
CA GLN A 32 -7.16 9.24 -2.72
C GLN A 32 -8.59 9.73 -2.51
N ARG A 33 -9.47 8.92 -1.90
CA ARG A 33 -10.85 9.33 -1.58
C ARG A 33 -10.90 10.44 -0.54
N LYS A 34 -10.04 10.37 0.50
CA LYS A 34 -10.01 11.38 1.56
C LYS A 34 -9.58 12.74 1.04
N TRP A 35 -8.62 12.77 0.12
CA TRP A 35 -7.94 13.97 -0.32
C TRP A 35 -8.34 14.42 -1.73
N ASN A 36 -9.15 13.65 -2.45
CA ASN A 36 -9.39 13.81 -3.89
C ASN A 36 -8.08 14.11 -4.64
N PHE A 37 -7.04 13.32 -4.35
CA PHE A 37 -5.73 13.48 -4.96
C PHE A 37 -5.19 12.11 -5.34
N ASP A 38 -4.81 11.95 -6.59
CA ASP A 38 -4.14 10.76 -7.09
C ASP A 38 -2.65 10.88 -6.77
N PHE A 39 -2.24 10.21 -5.69
CA PHE A 39 -0.84 10.17 -5.24
C PHE A 39 0.07 9.40 -6.19
N GLN A 40 -0.44 8.46 -6.98
CA GLN A 40 0.37 7.67 -7.92
C GLN A 40 0.75 8.52 -9.13
N ASN A 41 -0.21 9.24 -9.69
CA ASN A 41 0.02 10.12 -10.83
C ASN A 41 0.45 11.53 -10.44
N HIS A 42 0.51 11.81 -9.13
CA HIS A 42 0.79 13.12 -8.55
C HIS A 42 -0.12 14.21 -9.14
N LYS A 43 -1.42 13.90 -9.23
CA LYS A 43 -2.43 14.78 -9.84
C LYS A 43 -3.59 14.98 -8.89
N PRO A 44 -4.09 16.22 -8.75
CA PRO A 44 -5.33 16.44 -8.05
C PRO A 44 -6.50 15.86 -8.85
N LEU A 45 -7.49 15.38 -8.13
CA LEU A 45 -8.77 14.92 -8.65
C LEU A 45 -9.83 15.93 -8.26
N GLU A 46 -10.90 15.98 -9.05
CA GLU A 46 -12.05 16.79 -8.70
C GLU A 46 -12.70 16.27 -7.41
N GLY A 47 -12.97 17.17 -6.48
CA GLY A 47 -13.52 16.80 -5.19
C GLY A 47 -13.55 17.96 -4.20
N ARG A 48 -13.44 17.62 -2.92
CA ARG A 48 -13.62 18.58 -1.82
C ARG A 48 -12.47 19.58 -1.71
N TYR A 49 -11.26 19.17 -2.02
CA TYR A 49 -10.05 19.98 -1.91
C TYR A 49 -9.67 20.54 -3.27
N GLU A 50 -9.52 21.86 -3.34
CA GLU A 50 -8.90 22.53 -4.48
C GLU A 50 -7.38 22.59 -4.23
N TRP A 51 -6.65 21.72 -4.93
CA TRP A 51 -5.19 21.67 -4.83
C TRP A 51 -4.55 22.71 -5.74
N GLN A 52 -3.57 23.47 -5.22
CA GLN A 52 -2.82 24.51 -5.93
C GLN A 52 -1.34 24.14 -6.07
#